data_AF-A0A2H0IS82-F1
#
_entry.id   AF-A0A2H0IS82-F1
#
_cell.length_a   1.000
_cell.length_b   1.000
_cell.length_c   1.000
_cell.angle_alpha   90.00
_cell.angle_beta   90.00
_cell.angle_gamma   90.00
#
_symmetry.space_group_name_H-M   'P 1'
#
loop_
_entity.id
_entity.type
_entity.pdbx_description
1 polymer ?
#
loop_
_entity_poly.entity_id
_entity_poly.type
_entity_poly.pdbx_seq_one_letter_code
_entity_poly.pdbx_strand_id
1 'polypeptide(L)'
;MKYLKFFILLFLVTSCFDNSNKSRLVAFLKAFDKTLDDYKQIVIVNVDVCSSCDDVVRDFLYFNADRENLLIILSSHSRKKIDLIVGQNDGINIIKDNEQRALLEFDLVVDQPVLFTFFKDNIHKKTLRLNELQNAVNQL
;
A
#
# COMPACT_ATOMS: atom_id res chain seq x y z
N MET A 1 31.84 -13.47 38.28
CA MET A 1 32.19 -12.52 37.21
C MET A 1 30.92 -12.21 36.40
N LYS A 2 30.50 -10.95 36.42
CA LYS A 2 29.21 -10.42 35.98
C LYS A 2 29.34 -9.69 34.62
N TYR A 3 29.61 -10.41 33.53
CA TYR A 3 29.75 -9.80 32.21
C TYR A 3 28.96 -10.53 31.11
N LEU A 4 27.76 -11.01 31.44
CA LEU A 4 26.80 -11.53 30.45
C LEU A 4 25.62 -10.57 30.26
N LYS A 5 25.91 -9.28 30.09
CA LYS A 5 24.91 -8.24 29.82
C LYS A 5 25.48 -7.20 28.86
N PHE A 6 25.90 -7.59 27.66
CA PHE A 6 26.23 -6.60 26.60
C PHE A 6 26.20 -7.20 25.19
N PHE A 7 25.24 -8.07 24.89
CA PHE A 7 25.03 -8.58 23.52
C PHE A 7 23.55 -8.56 23.09
N ILE A 8 22.78 -7.62 23.64
CA ILE A 8 21.44 -7.26 23.16
C ILE A 8 21.42 -5.73 23.02
N LEU A 9 22.33 -5.20 22.19
CA LEU A 9 22.34 -3.77 21.88
C LEU A 9 22.86 -3.50 20.47
N LEU A 10 22.52 -4.38 19.51
CA LEU A 10 22.66 -4.06 18.09
C LEU A 10 21.49 -4.59 17.25
N PHE A 11 20.29 -4.64 17.85
CA PHE A 11 19.02 -4.56 17.12
C PHE A 11 18.66 -3.08 16.88
N LEU A 12 19.68 -2.25 16.65
CA LEU A 12 19.54 -0.87 16.21
C LEU A 12 19.17 -0.91 14.73
N VAL A 13 17.87 -0.90 14.48
CA VAL A 13 17.26 0.01 13.50
C VAL A 13 18.03 0.10 12.18
N THR A 14 18.22 -1.02 11.49
CA THR A 14 18.37 -0.95 10.04
C THR A 14 16.98 -0.78 9.44
N SER A 15 16.36 0.38 9.70
CA SER A 15 15.43 0.97 8.75
C SER A 15 16.27 1.23 7.50
N CYS A 16 16.43 0.22 6.67
CA CYS A 16 17.05 0.36 5.37
C CYS A 16 16.11 1.28 4.60
N PHE A 17 16.45 2.56 4.52
CA PHE A 17 15.65 3.57 3.85
C PHE A 17 15.52 3.17 2.39
N ASP A 18 14.34 2.70 2.01
CA ASP A 18 14.10 2.18 0.68
C ASP A 18 13.81 3.33 -0.31
N ASN A 19 14.84 4.13 -0.56
CA ASN A 19 14.83 5.20 -1.55
C ASN A 19 14.48 4.66 -2.96
N SER A 20 14.74 3.37 -3.20
CA SER A 20 14.39 2.72 -4.45
C SER A 20 12.86 2.63 -4.61
N ASN A 21 12.12 2.24 -3.56
CA ASN A 21 10.66 2.23 -3.58
C ASN A 21 10.08 3.64 -3.76
N LYS A 22 10.66 4.66 -3.11
CA LYS A 22 10.21 6.05 -3.27
C LYS A 22 10.23 6.48 -4.74
N SER A 23 11.37 6.27 -5.40
CA SER A 23 11.56 6.69 -6.79
C SER A 23 10.60 5.99 -7.75
N ARG A 24 10.42 4.67 -7.57
CA ARG A 24 9.45 3.85 -8.33
C ARG A 24 8.02 4.31 -8.12
N LEU A 25 7.64 4.56 -6.87
CA LEU A 25 6.29 5.00 -6.53
C LEU A 25 6.00 6.40 -7.10
N VAL A 26 6.97 7.32 -7.05
CA VAL A 26 6.83 8.64 -7.68
C VAL A 26 6.69 8.52 -9.20
N ALA A 27 7.45 7.64 -9.86
CA ALA A 27 7.32 7.40 -11.29
C ALA A 27 5.95 6.80 -11.66
N PHE A 28 5.50 5.81 -10.87
CA PHE A 28 4.17 5.22 -11.00
C PHE A 28 3.07 6.28 -10.88
N LEU A 29 3.08 7.11 -9.82
CA LEU A 29 2.04 8.12 -9.60
C LEU A 29 1.96 9.17 -10.71
N LYS A 30 3.10 9.55 -11.29
CA LYS A 30 3.15 10.45 -12.44
C LYS A 30 2.42 9.90 -13.66
N ALA A 31 2.40 8.59 -13.87
CA ALA A 31 1.66 7.97 -14.97
C ALA A 31 0.13 8.10 -14.82
N PHE A 32 -0.35 8.46 -13.61
CA PHE A 32 -1.76 8.67 -13.29
C PHE A 32 -2.05 10.13 -12.91
N ASP A 33 -1.19 11.08 -13.31
CA ASP A 33 -1.32 12.52 -13.01
C ASP A 33 -1.48 12.82 -11.51
N LYS A 34 -0.83 12.05 -10.64
CA LYS A 34 -0.84 12.21 -9.18
C LYS A 34 0.55 12.54 -8.64
N THR A 35 0.61 13.28 -7.53
CA THR A 35 1.86 13.54 -6.80
C THR A 35 1.86 12.84 -5.44
N LEU A 36 3.06 12.56 -4.93
CA LEU A 36 3.24 11.94 -3.62
C LEU A 36 2.78 12.88 -2.49
N ASP A 37 2.90 14.20 -2.70
CA ASP A 37 2.65 15.22 -1.69
C ASP A 37 1.16 15.34 -1.31
N ASP A 38 0.26 14.83 -2.15
CA ASP A 38 -1.19 14.81 -1.90
C ASP A 38 -1.57 13.78 -0.82
N TYR A 39 -0.67 12.84 -0.51
CA TYR A 39 -0.99 11.65 0.28
C TYR A 39 -0.06 11.49 1.47
N LYS A 40 -0.65 11.22 2.65
CA LYS A 40 0.10 10.77 3.83
C LYS A 40 0.31 9.26 3.83
N GLN A 41 -0.57 8.54 3.15
CA GLN A 41 -0.55 7.08 3.08
C GLN A 41 -0.91 6.60 1.68
N ILE A 42 -0.25 5.55 1.22
CA ILE A 42 -0.58 4.83 -0.02
C ILE A 42 -0.69 3.35 0.32
N VAL A 43 -1.80 2.73 -0.05
CA VAL A 43 -2.01 1.29 0.11
C VAL A 43 -2.08 0.63 -1.26
N ILE A 44 -1.21 -0.36 -1.51
CA ILE A 44 -1.27 -1.19 -2.71
C ILE A 44 -1.91 -2.53 -2.31
N VAL A 45 -2.97 -2.90 -3.02
CA VAL A 45 -3.68 -4.17 -2.85
C VAL A 45 -3.70 -4.90 -4.18
N ASN A 46 -3.04 -6.06 -4.23
CA ASN A 46 -3.27 -7.04 -5.28
C ASN A 46 -4.47 -7.91 -4.91
N VAL A 47 -5.56 -7.77 -5.65
CA VAL A 47 -6.82 -8.45 -5.33
C VAL A 47 -6.87 -9.87 -5.88
N ASP A 48 -5.94 -10.31 -6.73
CA ASP A 48 -5.96 -11.67 -7.29
C ASP A 48 -5.66 -12.76 -6.29
N VAL A 49 -4.97 -12.41 -5.20
CA VAL A 49 -4.39 -13.36 -4.25
C VAL A 49 -5.45 -14.19 -3.53
N CYS A 50 -6.68 -13.69 -3.40
CA CYS A 50 -7.76 -14.39 -2.69
C CYS A 50 -9.16 -13.93 -3.14
N SER A 51 -9.96 -14.82 -3.73
CA SER A 51 -11.35 -14.55 -4.11
C SER A 51 -12.31 -14.44 -2.93
N SER A 52 -12.07 -15.17 -1.83
CA SER A 52 -12.86 -15.05 -0.60
C SER A 52 -12.53 -13.80 0.22
N CYS A 53 -11.58 -12.98 -0.24
CA CYS A 53 -11.13 -11.78 0.44
C CYS A 53 -11.66 -10.50 -0.21
N ASP A 54 -12.45 -10.62 -1.28
CA ASP A 54 -13.04 -9.50 -2.02
C ASP A 54 -13.91 -8.63 -1.09
N ASP A 55 -14.64 -9.23 -0.15
CA ASP A 55 -15.48 -8.50 0.81
C ASP A 55 -14.64 -7.66 1.78
N VAL A 56 -13.50 -8.18 2.25
CA VAL A 56 -12.59 -7.43 3.14
C VAL A 56 -12.03 -6.20 2.43
N VAL A 57 -11.67 -6.36 1.15
CA VAL A 57 -11.17 -5.23 0.34
C VAL A 57 -12.31 -4.24 0.06
N ARG A 58 -13.51 -4.71 -0.26
CA ARG A 58 -14.68 -3.85 -0.51
C ARG A 58 -15.06 -3.05 0.74
N ASP A 59 -15.09 -3.68 1.91
CA ASP A 59 -15.31 -3.02 3.19
C ASP A 59 -14.22 -1.97 3.45
N PHE A 60 -12.95 -2.33 3.23
CA PHE A 60 -11.85 -1.39 3.34
C PHE A 60 -12.01 -0.17 2.43
N LEU A 61 -12.43 -0.35 1.17
CA LEU A 61 -12.72 0.75 0.26
C LEU A 61 -13.88 1.61 0.77
N TYR A 62 -14.97 0.98 1.20
CA TYR A 62 -16.15 1.69 1.71
C TYR A 62 -15.82 2.57 2.92
N PHE A 63 -15.06 2.05 3.90
CA PHE A 63 -14.69 2.83 5.09
C PHE A 63 -13.66 3.94 4.84
N ASN A 64 -13.00 3.94 3.69
CA ASN A 64 -11.93 4.89 3.38
C ASN A 64 -12.18 5.70 2.09
N ALA A 65 -13.37 5.60 1.50
CA ALA A 65 -13.72 6.22 0.21
C ALA A 65 -13.47 7.74 0.18
N ASP A 66 -13.71 8.41 1.31
CA ASP A 66 -13.63 9.86 1.44
C ASP A 66 -12.33 10.35 2.13
N ARG A 67 -11.34 9.47 2.33
CA ARG A 67 -10.07 9.88 2.96
C ARG A 67 -9.18 10.61 1.96
N GLU A 68 -9.14 11.94 2.08
CA GLU A 68 -8.34 12.81 1.21
C GLU A 68 -6.84 12.50 1.25
N ASN A 69 -6.31 12.08 2.41
CA ASN A 69 -4.88 11.84 2.63
C ASN A 69 -4.42 10.39 2.37
N LEU A 70 -5.31 9.53 1.86
CA LEU A 70 -5.05 8.12 1.56
C LEU A 70 -5.28 7.87 0.07
N LEU A 71 -4.29 7.30 -0.60
CA LEU A 71 -4.47 6.72 -1.94
C LEU A 71 -4.53 5.20 -1.86
N ILE A 72 -5.49 4.61 -2.57
CA ILE A 72 -5.63 3.16 -2.67
C ILE A 72 -5.34 2.75 -4.11
N ILE A 73 -4.36 1.86 -4.29
CA ILE A 73 -4.00 1.28 -5.59
C ILE A 73 -4.50 -0.15 -5.59
N LEU A 74 -5.48 -0.43 -6.44
CA LEU A 74 -6.00 -1.77 -6.67
C LEU A 74 -5.38 -2.33 -7.94
N SER A 75 -4.89 -3.57 -7.87
CA SER A 75 -4.28 -4.24 -9.00
C SER A 75 -4.79 -5.67 -9.14
N SER A 76 -5.01 -6.09 -10.39
CA SER A 76 -5.51 -7.41 -10.75
C SER A 76 -5.18 -7.73 -12.20
N HIS A 77 -4.86 -8.99 -12.50
CA HIS A 77 -4.78 -9.53 -13.85
C HIS A 77 -6.15 -9.50 -14.56
N SER A 78 -7.25 -9.35 -13.81
CA SER A 78 -8.60 -9.27 -14.33
C SER A 78 -9.21 -7.90 -14.06
N ARG A 79 -9.35 -7.08 -15.12
CA ARG A 79 -10.10 -5.82 -15.05
C ARG A 79 -11.49 -5.98 -14.43
N LYS A 80 -12.20 -7.05 -14.81
CA LYS A 80 -13.53 -7.37 -14.26
C LYS A 80 -13.52 -7.53 -12.74
N LYS A 81 -12.42 -8.06 -12.17
CA LYS A 81 -12.29 -8.25 -10.73
C LYS A 81 -12.17 -6.92 -10.00
N ILE A 82 -11.36 -5.98 -10.51
CA ILE A 82 -11.27 -4.63 -9.96
C ILE A 82 -12.64 -3.94 -10.02
N ASP A 83 -13.31 -4.01 -11.17
CA ASP A 83 -14.63 -3.39 -11.35
C ASP A 83 -15.68 -3.96 -10.36
N LEU A 84 -15.63 -5.27 -10.06
CA LEU A 84 -16.51 -5.92 -9.08
C LEU A 84 -16.21 -5.55 -7.62
N ILE A 85 -14.93 -5.31 -7.29
CA ILE A 85 -14.51 -4.93 -5.94
C ILE A 85 -14.83 -3.47 -5.69
N VAL A 86 -14.49 -2.60 -6.64
CA VAL A 86 -14.81 -1.16 -6.58
C VAL A 86 -16.32 -0.98 -6.60
N GLY A 87 -17.04 -1.66 -7.50
CA GLY A 87 -18.48 -1.53 -7.62
C GLY A 87 -18.90 -0.07 -7.82
N GLN A 88 -19.75 0.45 -6.93
CA GLN A 88 -20.15 1.87 -6.90
C GLN A 88 -19.22 2.74 -6.03
N ASN A 89 -18.28 2.15 -5.29
CA ASN A 89 -17.35 2.87 -4.42
C ASN A 89 -16.17 3.42 -5.23
N ASP A 90 -16.46 4.28 -6.21
CA ASP A 90 -15.42 4.96 -7.00
C ASP A 90 -15.03 6.28 -6.31
N GLY A 91 -14.26 6.14 -5.23
CA GLY A 91 -13.74 7.28 -4.48
C GLY A 91 -12.68 8.06 -5.27
N ILE A 92 -12.47 9.32 -4.89
CA ILE A 92 -11.54 10.26 -5.57
C ILE A 92 -10.08 9.76 -5.54
N ASN A 93 -9.74 8.94 -4.56
CA ASN A 93 -8.38 8.46 -4.30
C ASN A 93 -8.20 6.96 -4.54
N ILE A 94 -8.75 6.44 -5.64
CA ILE A 94 -8.52 5.06 -6.08
C ILE A 94 -7.82 5.06 -7.45
N ILE A 95 -6.69 4.34 -7.55
CA ILE A 95 -6.10 3.95 -8.83
C ILE A 95 -6.48 2.50 -9.11
N LYS A 96 -6.95 2.25 -10.33
CA LYS A 96 -7.29 0.91 -10.85
C LYS A 96 -6.21 0.48 -11.85
N ASP A 97 -5.20 -0.26 -11.39
CA ASP A 97 -4.18 -0.86 -12.25
C ASP A 97 -4.71 -2.16 -12.87
N ASN A 98 -5.48 -1.99 -13.92
CA ASN A 98 -6.05 -3.10 -14.68
C ASN A 98 -4.94 -3.90 -15.37
N GLU A 99 -5.03 -5.22 -15.25
CA GLU A 99 -4.05 -6.19 -15.79
C GLU A 99 -2.67 -6.12 -15.12
N GLN A 100 -2.56 -5.45 -13.97
CA GLN A 100 -1.32 -5.20 -13.20
C GLN A 100 -0.20 -4.54 -14.02
N ARG A 101 -0.53 -3.90 -15.14
CA ARG A 101 0.47 -3.48 -16.14
C ARG A 101 1.39 -2.40 -15.59
N ALA A 102 0.83 -1.39 -14.91
CA ALA A 102 1.63 -0.28 -14.41
C ALA A 102 2.50 -0.72 -13.22
N LEU A 103 1.97 -1.50 -12.26
CA LEU A 103 2.79 -2.00 -11.16
C LEU A 103 3.89 -2.94 -11.63
N LEU A 104 3.66 -3.75 -12.68
CA LEU A 104 4.71 -4.55 -13.32
C LEU A 104 5.81 -3.68 -13.95
N GLU A 105 5.42 -2.64 -14.69
CA GLU A 105 6.36 -1.73 -15.35
C GLU A 105 7.31 -1.04 -14.36
N PHE A 106 6.80 -0.66 -13.19
CA PHE A 106 7.57 0.05 -12.17
C PHE A 106 8.14 -0.85 -11.06
N ASP A 107 8.05 -2.18 -11.18
CA ASP A 107 8.52 -3.15 -10.17
C ASP A 107 7.92 -2.88 -8.77
N LEU A 108 6.59 -2.73 -8.72
CA LEU A 108 5.81 -2.48 -7.51
C LEU A 108 4.73 -3.55 -7.26
N VAL A 109 4.81 -4.69 -7.95
CA VAL A 109 3.89 -5.82 -7.74
C VAL A 109 4.04 -6.37 -6.33
N VAL A 110 2.91 -6.69 -5.71
CA VAL A 110 2.86 -7.20 -4.34
C VAL A 110 1.98 -8.44 -4.25
N ASP A 111 2.42 -9.42 -3.46
CA ASP A 111 1.64 -10.63 -3.14
C ASP A 111 0.76 -10.44 -1.91
N GLN A 112 1.01 -9.40 -1.12
CA GLN A 112 0.25 -9.03 0.07
C GLN A 112 0.02 -7.52 0.06
N PRO A 113 -1.06 -7.02 0.70
CA PRO A 113 -1.25 -5.59 0.80
C PRO A 113 -0.04 -4.90 1.42
N VAL A 114 0.37 -3.77 0.85
CA VAL A 114 1.49 -2.98 1.37
C VAL A 114 0.99 -1.57 1.67
N LEU A 115 1.26 -1.11 2.89
CA LEU A 115 1.05 0.26 3.32
C LEU A 115 2.38 1.03 3.27
N PHE A 116 2.38 2.13 2.55
CA PHE A 116 3.41 3.16 2.61
C PHE A 116 2.90 4.34 3.42
N THR A 117 3.70 4.79 4.38
CA THR A 117 3.44 5.99 5.18
C THR A 117 4.54 7.01 4.96
N PHE A 118 4.16 8.25 4.69
CA PHE A 118 5.07 9.36 4.37
C PHE A 118 5.19 10.31 5.56
N PHE A 119 6.41 10.53 6.05
CA PHE A 119 6.71 11.46 7.14
C PHE A 119 7.82 12.41 6.72
N LYS A 120 7.51 13.63 6.27
CA LYS A 120 8.47 14.67 5.80
C LYS A 120 9.55 14.10 4.87
N ASP A 121 10.63 13.58 5.43
CA ASP A 121 11.80 13.06 4.71
C ASP A 121 11.84 11.52 4.59
N ASN A 122 10.93 10.81 5.29
CA ASN A 122 10.99 9.36 5.46
C ASN A 122 9.77 8.65 4.88
N ILE A 123 10.00 7.42 4.40
CA ILE A 123 8.94 6.49 3.98
C ILE A 123 9.06 5.23 4.82
N HIS A 124 7.95 4.84 5.42
CA HIS A 124 7.82 3.55 6.08
C HIS A 124 6.97 2.62 5.21
N LYS A 125 7.50 1.43 4.92
CA LYS A 125 6.79 0.37 4.21
C LYS A 125 6.44 -0.73 5.20
N LYS A 126 5.16 -1.11 5.25
CA LYS A 126 4.66 -2.23 6.06
C LYS A 126 3.86 -3.18 5.16
N THR A 127 4.31 -4.43 5.07
CA THR A 127 3.50 -5.50 4.50
C THR A 127 2.43 -5.90 5.51
N LEU A 128 1.20 -6.05 5.04
CA LEU A 128 0.01 -6.32 5.85
C LEU A 128 -0.60 -7.66 5.45
N ARG A 129 -1.22 -8.32 6.42
CA ARG A 129 -2.20 -9.36 6.12
C ARG A 129 -3.52 -8.71 5.70
N LEU A 130 -4.33 -9.41 4.91
CA LEU A 130 -5.63 -8.88 4.45
C LEU A 130 -6.54 -8.47 5.61
N ASN A 131 -6.57 -9.23 6.71
CA ASN A 131 -7.36 -8.89 7.90
C ASN A 131 -6.80 -7.70 8.72
N GLU A 132 -5.63 -7.18 8.38
CA GLU A 132 -5.01 -6.01 9.04
C GLU A 132 -5.30 -4.70 8.29
N LEU A 133 -5.77 -4.76 7.04
CA LEU A 133 -6.02 -3.59 6.16
C LEU A 133 -6.85 -2.52 6.85
N GLN A 134 -7.97 -2.91 7.45
CA GLN A 134 -8.94 -1.99 8.05
C GLN A 134 -8.37 -1.21 9.24
N ASN A 135 -7.47 -1.84 10.02
CA ASN A 135 -6.88 -1.23 11.21
C ASN A 135 -5.57 -0.48 10.90
N ALA A 136 -4.87 -0.85 9.83
CA ALA A 136 -3.54 -0.33 9.51
C ALA A 136 -3.53 1.17 9.19
N VAL A 137 -4.61 1.70 8.60
CA VAL A 137 -4.71 3.11 8.20
C VAL A 137 -5.02 4.04 9.39
N ASN A 138 -5.58 3.52 10.49
CA ASN A 138 -6.01 4.29 11.66
C ASN A 138 -4.92 4.52 12.73
N GLN A 139 -3.70 4.02 12.53
CA GLN A 139 -2.66 3.96 13.57
C GLN A 139 -1.71 5.18 13.61
N LEU A 140 -2.11 6.34 13.08
CA LEU A 140 -1.30 7.57 13.03
C LEU A 140 -2.13 8.81 13.34
#